data_AF-A0A3B0S1A4-F1
#
_entry.id   AF-A0A3B0S1A4-F1
#
_cell.length_a   1.000
_cell.length_b   1.000
_cell.length_c   1.000
_cell.angle_alpha   90.00
_cell.angle_beta   90.00
_cell.angle_gamma   90.00
#
_symmetry.space_group_name_H-M   'P 1'
#
loop_
_entity.id
_entity.type
_entity.pdbx_description
1 polymer ?
#
loop_
_entity_poly.entity_id
_entity_poly.type
_entity_poly.pdbx_seq_one_letter_code
_entity_poly.pdbx_strand_id
1 'polypeptide(L)'
;MKPDSTFQKLARSRKVLLALFAIGLALVELQLADRKYGLFTGGFGQSQAVDSLFERLLFLAGYASSLILFVLLAWWVILRFSRARSSWVPTYNLFIFAGGGFILLLTAQYQLHSYFSDAVSFQLMANLGGGSLADAILFAANEVAIGLVVLFVAGLSGWMIFRFLHKRYPPALGGIVEPYLGRSLIGLLMLTLLLVINMPGWSADSHNGLNRTLAWKSFTTMADKLTDFDGDGYGLIARMPDDAPFDAKRHPLALDIPGNGIDEDGFGGDLILLPPSDVAPKTLITGNKPNLIIIVMESVRYDVI
;
A
#
# COMPACT_ATOMS: atom_id res chain seq x y z
N MET A 1 30.10 -0.45 -36.64
CA MET A 1 30.59 -0.94 -35.33
C MET A 1 29.47 -1.77 -34.70
N LYS A 2 29.59 -3.10 -34.68
CA LYS A 2 28.62 -3.97 -33.97
C LYS A 2 28.83 -3.76 -32.46
N PRO A 3 27.78 -3.49 -31.66
CA PRO A 3 27.94 -3.36 -30.22
C PRO A 3 28.52 -4.68 -29.65
N ASP A 4 29.61 -4.55 -28.91
CA ASP A 4 30.38 -5.66 -28.36
C ASP A 4 29.49 -6.66 -27.61
N SER A 5 29.67 -7.95 -27.95
CA SER A 5 28.94 -9.08 -27.36
C SER A 5 28.98 -9.12 -25.82
N THR A 6 29.98 -8.49 -25.21
CA THR A 6 30.16 -8.35 -23.76
C THR A 6 29.14 -7.40 -23.13
N PHE A 7 28.81 -6.28 -23.79
CA PHE A 7 27.84 -5.30 -23.28
C PHE A 7 26.42 -5.86 -23.30
N GLN A 8 26.07 -6.60 -24.35
CA GLN A 8 24.77 -7.29 -24.43
C GLN A 8 24.64 -8.38 -23.36
N LYS A 9 25.70 -9.13 -23.06
CA LYS A 9 25.70 -10.13 -21.97
C LYS A 9 25.51 -9.48 -20.59
N LEU A 10 26.16 -8.35 -20.34
CA LEU A 10 26.05 -7.60 -19.07
C LEU A 10 24.67 -6.92 -18.90
N ALA A 11 24.10 -6.40 -19.98
CA ALA A 11 22.75 -5.85 -19.98
C ALA A 11 21.69 -6.94 -19.72
N ARG A 12 21.88 -8.12 -20.33
CA ARG A 12 20.99 -9.27 -20.13
C ARG A 12 21.05 -9.79 -18.70
N SER A 13 22.25 -9.89 -18.11
CA SER A 13 22.40 -10.35 -16.72
C SER A 13 21.73 -9.41 -15.71
N ARG A 14 21.74 -8.10 -15.95
CA ARG A 14 21.05 -7.12 -15.10
C ARG A 14 19.54 -7.22 -15.14
N LYS A 15 18.95 -7.37 -16.34
CA LYS A 15 17.49 -7.55 -16.48
C LYS A 15 17.02 -8.80 -15.73
N VAL A 16 17.77 -9.88 -15.85
CA VAL A 16 17.50 -11.12 -15.10
C VAL A 16 17.60 -10.87 -13.60
N LEU A 17 18.63 -10.15 -13.13
CA LEU A 17 18.77 -9.83 -11.71
C LEU A 17 17.63 -8.98 -11.17
N LEU A 18 17.19 -7.94 -11.91
CA LEU A 18 16.05 -7.11 -11.50
C LEU A 18 14.75 -7.92 -11.48
N ALA A 19 14.55 -8.83 -12.45
CA ALA A 19 13.40 -9.72 -12.47
C ALA A 19 13.40 -10.68 -11.29
N LEU A 20 14.54 -11.32 -10.98
CA LEU A 20 14.68 -12.19 -9.82
C LEU A 20 14.47 -11.44 -8.50
N PHE A 21 14.95 -10.21 -8.41
CA PHE A 21 14.72 -9.34 -7.26
C PHE A 21 13.23 -9.04 -7.08
N ALA A 22 12.53 -8.64 -8.14
CA ALA A 22 11.08 -8.40 -8.11
C ALA A 22 10.29 -9.66 -7.73
N ILE A 23 10.65 -10.82 -8.29
CA ILE A 23 10.02 -12.11 -7.95
C ILE A 23 10.25 -12.44 -6.47
N GLY A 24 11.45 -12.21 -5.95
CA GLY A 24 11.76 -12.45 -4.53
C GLY A 24 10.88 -11.60 -3.60
N LEU A 25 10.72 -10.31 -3.91
CA LEU A 25 9.82 -9.42 -3.16
C LEU A 25 8.36 -9.88 -3.28
N ALA A 26 7.93 -10.27 -4.48
CA ALA A 26 6.57 -10.74 -4.74
C ALA A 26 6.22 -11.97 -3.92
N LEU A 27 7.11 -12.97 -3.88
CA LEU A 27 6.89 -14.20 -3.13
C LEU A 27 6.72 -13.91 -1.63
N VAL A 28 7.58 -13.07 -1.06
CA VAL A 28 7.53 -12.69 0.36
C VAL A 28 6.22 -11.96 0.67
N GLU A 29 5.88 -10.93 -0.11
CA GLU A 29 4.70 -10.11 0.15
C GLU A 29 3.40 -10.88 -0.04
N LEU A 30 3.24 -11.58 -1.17
CA LEU A 30 2.00 -12.30 -1.47
C LEU A 30 1.79 -13.47 -0.50
N GLN A 31 2.86 -14.15 -0.06
CA GLN A 31 2.73 -15.20 0.95
C GLN A 31 2.28 -14.64 2.31
N LEU A 32 2.82 -13.49 2.73
CA LEU A 32 2.38 -12.82 3.96
C LEU A 32 0.94 -12.30 3.84
N ALA A 33 0.60 -11.71 2.69
CA ALA A 33 -0.74 -11.17 2.44
C ALA A 33 -1.79 -12.27 2.40
N ASP A 34 -1.53 -13.37 1.71
CA ASP A 34 -2.46 -14.50 1.66
C ASP A 34 -2.61 -15.16 3.03
N ARG A 35 -1.51 -15.35 3.77
CA ARG A 35 -1.55 -15.92 5.12
C ARG A 35 -2.35 -15.05 6.11
N LYS A 36 -2.22 -13.72 6.03
CA LYS A 36 -2.91 -12.81 6.96
C LYS A 36 -4.36 -12.56 6.56
N TYR A 37 -4.62 -12.42 5.27
CA TYR A 37 -5.90 -11.89 4.78
C TYR A 37 -6.75 -12.91 4.02
N GLY A 38 -6.24 -14.11 3.74
CA GLY A 38 -6.89 -15.06 2.85
C GLY A 38 -7.13 -14.45 1.47
N LEU A 39 -6.13 -13.72 0.94
CA LEU A 39 -6.25 -12.90 -0.26
C LEU A 39 -6.77 -13.71 -1.46
N PHE A 40 -6.27 -14.93 -1.63
CA PHE A 40 -6.66 -15.85 -2.70
C PHE A 40 -7.39 -17.10 -2.20
N THR A 41 -7.17 -17.48 -0.94
CA THR A 41 -7.79 -18.67 -0.33
C THR A 41 -9.16 -18.40 0.28
N GLY A 42 -9.48 -17.13 0.55
CA GLY A 42 -10.62 -16.77 1.39
C GLY A 42 -10.44 -17.21 2.85
N GLY A 43 -11.53 -17.19 3.62
CA GLY A 43 -11.54 -17.61 5.02
C GLY A 43 -12.75 -17.07 5.79
N PHE A 44 -12.85 -17.45 7.07
CA PHE A 44 -13.91 -16.95 7.94
C PHE A 44 -13.75 -15.44 8.17
N GLY A 45 -14.81 -14.67 7.88
CA GLY A 45 -14.81 -13.19 8.01
C GLY A 45 -14.19 -12.44 6.83
N GLN A 46 -13.71 -13.12 5.79
CA GLN A 46 -13.15 -12.49 4.59
C GLN A 46 -14.19 -12.46 3.47
N SER A 47 -14.78 -11.28 3.22
CA SER A 47 -15.83 -11.09 2.20
C SER A 47 -15.31 -10.66 0.82
N GLN A 48 -14.02 -10.34 0.71
CA GLN A 48 -13.40 -9.75 -0.48
C GLN A 48 -12.18 -10.54 -0.95
N ALA A 49 -12.36 -11.84 -1.24
CA ALA A 49 -11.29 -12.71 -1.71
C ALA A 49 -11.15 -12.62 -3.24
N VAL A 50 -9.92 -12.60 -3.75
CA VAL A 50 -9.62 -12.61 -5.19
C VAL A 50 -9.64 -14.06 -5.68
N ASP A 51 -10.83 -14.64 -5.82
CA ASP A 51 -10.99 -16.07 -6.03
C ASP A 51 -11.16 -16.44 -7.52
N SER A 52 -11.83 -15.62 -8.31
CA SER A 52 -12.11 -15.88 -9.71
C SER A 52 -10.86 -15.72 -10.60
N LEU A 53 -10.81 -16.44 -11.73
CA LEU A 53 -9.67 -16.36 -12.65
C LEU A 53 -9.49 -14.94 -13.21
N PHE A 54 -10.59 -14.28 -13.53
CA PHE A 54 -10.58 -12.91 -14.05
C PHE A 54 -9.97 -11.93 -13.04
N GLU A 55 -10.39 -12.01 -11.78
CA GLU A 55 -9.88 -11.15 -10.71
C GLU A 55 -8.43 -11.44 -10.39
N ARG A 56 -8.01 -12.72 -10.39
CA ARG A 56 -6.60 -13.07 -10.23
C ARG A 56 -5.72 -12.49 -11.34
N LEU A 57 -6.21 -12.45 -12.57
CA LEU A 57 -5.49 -11.83 -13.70
C LEU A 57 -5.43 -10.31 -13.56
N LEU A 58 -6.53 -9.65 -13.16
CA LEU A 58 -6.56 -8.21 -12.90
C LEU A 58 -5.64 -7.82 -11.74
N PHE A 59 -5.74 -8.54 -10.62
CA PHE A 59 -4.85 -8.41 -9.48
C PHE A 59 -3.39 -8.57 -9.91
N LEU A 60 -3.06 -9.64 -10.65
CA LEU A 60 -1.69 -9.87 -11.09
C LEU A 60 -1.19 -8.75 -12.00
N ALA A 61 -2.03 -8.20 -12.89
CA ALA A 61 -1.68 -7.09 -13.75
C ALA A 61 -1.35 -5.81 -12.95
N GLY A 62 -2.23 -5.42 -12.00
CA GLY A 62 -2.01 -4.26 -11.14
C GLY A 62 -0.82 -4.43 -10.19
N TYR A 63 -0.69 -5.63 -9.63
CA TYR A 63 0.42 -5.98 -8.75
C TYR A 63 1.76 -5.95 -9.48
N ALA A 64 1.85 -6.61 -10.64
CA ALA A 64 3.06 -6.63 -11.43
C ALA A 64 3.43 -5.24 -11.95
N SER A 65 2.45 -4.44 -12.40
CA SER A 65 2.73 -3.10 -12.91
C SER A 65 3.32 -2.20 -11.81
N SER A 66 2.69 -2.18 -10.63
CA SER A 66 3.14 -1.36 -9.49
C SER A 66 4.47 -1.84 -8.91
N LEU A 67 4.68 -3.15 -8.77
CA LEU A 67 5.93 -3.70 -8.25
C LEU A 67 7.10 -3.48 -9.22
N ILE A 68 6.90 -3.71 -10.52
CA ILE A 68 7.94 -3.44 -11.52
C ILE A 68 8.25 -1.95 -11.56
N LEU A 69 7.23 -1.08 -11.45
CA LEU A 69 7.42 0.37 -11.39
C LEU A 69 8.27 0.76 -10.18
N PHE A 70 7.95 0.23 -9.00
CA PHE A 70 8.74 0.42 -7.78
C PHE A 70 10.21 -0.01 -7.96
N VAL A 71 10.46 -1.22 -8.48
CA VAL A 71 11.82 -1.74 -8.68
C VAL A 71 12.61 -0.90 -9.68
N LEU A 72 11.98 -0.48 -10.79
CA LEU A 72 12.63 0.35 -11.81
C LEU A 72 12.90 1.77 -11.31
N LEU A 73 11.99 2.38 -10.55
CA LEU A 73 12.19 3.67 -9.90
C LEU A 73 13.34 3.60 -8.89
N ALA A 74 13.35 2.60 -8.01
CA ALA A 74 14.43 2.39 -7.05
C ALA A 74 15.78 2.21 -7.76
N TRP A 75 15.81 1.39 -8.81
CA TRP A 75 17.01 1.19 -9.64
C TRP A 75 17.48 2.50 -10.28
N TRP A 76 16.57 3.31 -10.81
CA TRP A 76 16.89 4.60 -11.41
C TRP A 76 17.50 5.57 -10.40
N VAL A 77 16.89 5.71 -9.23
CA VAL A 77 17.39 6.56 -8.13
C VAL A 77 18.80 6.12 -7.73
N ILE A 78 19.01 4.81 -7.54
CA ILE A 78 20.30 4.26 -7.13
C ILE A 78 21.37 4.48 -8.19
N LEU A 79 21.05 4.32 -9.47
CA LEU A 79 21.98 4.64 -10.55
C LEU A 79 22.33 6.12 -10.57
N ARG A 80 21.38 7.03 -10.34
CA ARG A 80 21.65 8.47 -10.26
C ARG A 80 22.63 8.80 -9.13
N PHE A 81 22.42 8.26 -7.93
CA PHE A 81 23.36 8.43 -6.81
C PHE A 81 24.73 7.79 -7.08
N SER A 82 24.75 6.66 -7.78
CA SER A 82 25.99 5.97 -8.18
C SER A 82 26.66 6.59 -9.41
N ARG A 83 26.22 7.77 -9.86
CA ARG A 83 26.70 8.48 -11.06
C ARG A 83 26.71 7.60 -12.32
N ALA A 84 25.70 6.73 -12.43
CA ALA A 84 25.49 5.80 -13.53
C ALA A 84 26.70 4.89 -13.83
N ARG A 85 27.54 4.57 -12.82
CA ARG A 85 28.71 3.72 -13.04
C ARG A 85 28.33 2.24 -13.06
N SER A 86 28.88 1.52 -14.03
CA SER A 86 28.73 0.06 -14.16
C SER A 86 29.61 -0.65 -13.13
N SER A 87 29.12 -0.88 -11.92
CA SER A 87 29.80 -1.70 -10.90
C SER A 87 28.80 -2.62 -10.17
N TRP A 88 29.28 -3.42 -9.22
CA TRP A 88 28.42 -4.23 -8.35
C TRP A 88 27.72 -3.39 -7.27
N VAL A 89 28.20 -2.17 -7.00
CA VAL A 89 27.73 -1.30 -5.92
C VAL A 89 26.25 -0.87 -6.11
N PRO A 90 25.79 -0.43 -7.28
CA PRO A 90 24.37 -0.14 -7.51
C PRO A 90 23.47 -1.34 -7.23
N THR A 91 23.90 -2.54 -7.62
CA THR A 91 23.15 -3.77 -7.36
C THR A 91 23.09 -4.07 -5.88
N TYR A 92 24.21 -3.99 -5.17
CA TYR A 92 24.24 -4.14 -3.71
C TYR A 92 23.32 -3.13 -3.01
N ASN A 93 23.37 -1.86 -3.41
CA ASN A 93 22.51 -0.81 -2.86
C ASN A 93 21.03 -1.08 -3.14
N LEU A 94 20.67 -1.68 -4.27
CA LEU A 94 19.30 -2.08 -4.56
C LEU A 94 18.79 -3.11 -3.56
N PHE A 95 19.57 -4.17 -3.31
CA PHE A 95 19.19 -5.19 -2.34
C PHE A 95 19.06 -4.63 -0.91
N ILE A 96 20.01 -3.80 -0.49
CA ILE A 96 20.01 -3.25 0.87
C ILE A 96 18.90 -2.20 1.06
N PHE A 97 18.86 -1.16 0.23
CA PHE A 97 17.96 -0.04 0.45
C PHE A 97 16.55 -0.33 -0.06
N ALA A 98 16.41 -0.81 -1.30
CA ALA A 98 15.08 -1.10 -1.83
C ALA A 98 14.53 -2.41 -1.26
N GLY A 99 15.34 -3.48 -1.24
CA GLY A 99 14.91 -4.78 -0.74
C GLY A 99 14.75 -4.81 0.77
N GLY A 100 15.79 -4.41 1.51
CA GLY A 100 15.75 -4.31 2.96
C GLY A 100 14.69 -3.31 3.45
N GLY A 101 14.56 -2.16 2.79
CA GLY A 101 13.50 -1.19 3.10
C GLY A 101 12.10 -1.75 2.87
N PHE A 102 11.87 -2.47 1.77
CA PHE A 102 10.59 -3.11 1.48
C PHE A 102 10.22 -4.16 2.53
N ILE A 103 11.15 -5.06 2.88
CA ILE A 103 10.93 -6.08 3.92
C ILE A 103 10.68 -5.43 5.28
N LEU A 104 11.39 -4.35 5.60
CA LEU A 104 11.20 -3.61 6.84
C LEU A 104 9.81 -2.98 6.91
N LEU A 105 9.37 -2.33 5.83
CA LEU A 105 8.03 -1.75 5.75
C LEU A 105 6.94 -2.80 5.87
N LEU A 106 7.10 -3.96 5.21
CA LEU A 106 6.18 -5.09 5.39
C LEU A 106 6.16 -5.56 6.85
N THR A 107 7.33 -5.75 7.45
CA THR A 107 7.44 -6.18 8.85
C THR A 107 6.73 -5.20 9.78
N ALA A 108 6.96 -3.89 9.61
CA ALA A 108 6.28 -2.86 10.38
C ALA A 108 4.76 -2.87 10.16
N GLN A 109 4.31 -2.99 8.90
CA GLN A 109 2.88 -3.06 8.57
C GLN A 109 2.19 -4.26 9.23
N TYR A 110 2.76 -5.46 9.11
CA TYR A 110 2.16 -6.67 9.70
C TYR A 110 2.27 -6.70 11.23
N GLN A 111 3.33 -6.12 11.80
CA GLN A 111 3.46 -5.96 13.24
C GLN A 111 2.37 -5.02 13.77
N LEU A 112 2.13 -3.88 13.12
CA LEU A 112 1.04 -2.98 13.48
C LEU A 112 -0.32 -3.68 13.41
N HIS A 113 -0.58 -4.44 12.34
CA HIS A 113 -1.81 -5.25 12.21
C HIS A 113 -1.92 -6.44 13.17
N SER A 114 -0.87 -6.74 13.95
CA SER A 114 -0.92 -7.73 15.02
C SER A 114 -1.44 -7.13 16.34
N TYR A 115 -1.12 -5.86 16.59
CA TYR A 115 -1.63 -5.12 17.75
C TYR A 115 -3.04 -4.59 17.51
N PHE A 116 -3.32 -4.21 16.26
CA PHE A 116 -4.52 -3.53 15.85
C PHE A 116 -5.20 -4.39 14.79
N SER A 117 -6.38 -4.94 15.10
CA SER A 117 -7.25 -5.53 14.08
C SER A 117 -7.46 -4.50 12.95
N ASP A 118 -7.79 -4.93 11.74
CA ASP A 118 -7.91 -4.07 10.54
C ASP A 118 -8.80 -2.82 10.75
N ALA A 119 -9.65 -2.81 11.79
CA ALA A 119 -10.52 -1.72 12.20
C ALA A 119 -9.86 -0.57 13.00
N VAL A 120 -8.61 -0.71 13.46
CA VAL A 120 -7.97 0.29 14.33
C VAL A 120 -6.93 1.10 13.54
N SER A 121 -7.30 2.32 13.17
CA SER A 121 -6.42 3.27 12.48
C SER A 121 -5.41 3.92 13.45
N PHE A 122 -4.31 4.45 12.91
CA PHE A 122 -3.38 5.32 13.66
C PHE A 122 -4.08 6.48 14.37
N GLN A 123 -5.22 6.93 13.84
CA GLN A 123 -6.04 7.98 14.40
C GLN A 123 -6.76 7.53 15.68
N LEU A 124 -7.19 6.26 15.76
CA LEU A 124 -7.73 5.70 16.99
C LEU A 124 -6.63 5.51 18.05
N MET A 125 -5.40 5.14 17.66
CA MET A 125 -4.25 5.13 18.58
C MET A 125 -3.94 6.52 19.16
N ALA A 126 -3.93 7.55 18.31
CA ALA A 126 -3.74 8.92 18.77
C ALA A 126 -4.84 9.34 19.76
N ASN A 127 -6.08 8.93 19.52
CA ASN A 127 -7.21 9.23 20.39
C ASN A 127 -7.23 8.39 21.69
N LEU A 128 -6.75 7.14 21.66
CA LEU A 128 -6.67 6.26 22.84
C LEU A 128 -5.47 6.58 23.74
N GLY A 129 -4.38 7.11 23.19
CA GLY A 129 -3.19 7.55 23.91
C GLY A 129 -3.29 8.94 24.54
N GLY A 130 -4.50 9.48 24.76
CA GLY A 130 -4.69 10.81 25.34
C GLY A 130 -4.43 11.99 24.39
N GLY A 131 -4.37 11.74 23.07
CA GLY A 131 -4.19 12.78 22.05
C GLY A 131 -2.74 13.16 21.77
N SER A 132 -1.76 12.57 22.47
CA SER A 132 -0.34 12.92 22.35
C SER A 132 0.48 11.83 21.66
N LEU A 133 1.27 12.24 20.67
CA LEU A 133 2.19 11.37 19.92
C LEU A 133 3.27 10.76 20.84
N ALA A 134 3.59 11.43 21.95
CA ALA A 134 4.58 10.99 22.92
C ALA A 134 4.09 9.78 23.73
N ASP A 135 2.83 9.76 24.13
CA ASP A 135 2.26 8.67 24.92
C ASP A 135 2.06 7.40 24.08
N ALA A 136 1.71 7.57 22.80
CA ALA A 136 1.65 6.45 21.85
C ALA A 136 3.04 5.81 21.62
N ILE A 137 4.11 6.62 21.56
CA ILE A 137 5.49 6.13 21.43
C ILE A 137 5.95 5.45 22.72
N LEU A 138 5.60 5.99 23.90
CA LEU A 138 5.91 5.37 25.19
C LEU A 138 5.21 4.02 25.36
N PHE A 139 3.96 3.90 24.91
CA PHE A 139 3.20 2.66 24.91
C PHE A 139 3.86 1.56 24.06
N ALA A 140 4.45 1.94 22.92
CA ALA A 140 5.15 1.02 22.01
C ALA A 140 6.69 1.01 22.19
N ALA A 141 7.22 1.57 23.29
CA ALA A 141 8.65 1.84 23.41
C ALA A 141 9.52 0.57 23.38
N ASN A 142 9.03 -0.54 23.94
CA ASN A 142 9.76 -1.82 23.93
C ASN A 142 9.85 -2.38 22.50
N GLU A 143 8.77 -2.35 21.76
CA GLU A 143 8.70 -2.76 20.36
C GLU A 143 9.58 -1.89 19.47
N VAL A 144 9.55 -0.57 19.69
CA VAL A 144 10.41 0.39 18.99
C VAL A 144 11.88 0.10 19.29
N ALA A 145 12.24 -0.17 20.55
CA ALA A 145 13.61 -0.51 20.92
C ALA A 145 14.09 -1.80 20.24
N ILE A 146 13.26 -2.85 20.19
CA ILE A 146 13.58 -4.08 19.45
C ILE A 146 13.76 -3.78 17.95
N GLY A 147 12.86 -2.99 17.35
CA GLY A 147 12.96 -2.57 15.96
C GLY A 147 14.26 -1.82 15.66
N LEU A 148 14.68 -0.92 16.56
CA LEU A 148 15.95 -0.19 16.44
C LEU A 148 17.17 -1.11 16.56
N VAL A 149 17.14 -2.11 17.44
CA VAL A 149 18.21 -3.13 17.54
C VAL A 149 18.30 -3.95 16.25
N VAL A 150 17.17 -4.41 15.71
CA VAL A 150 17.14 -5.16 14.44
C VAL A 150 17.68 -4.30 13.30
N LEU A 151 17.28 -3.03 13.22
CA LEU A 151 17.80 -2.06 12.25
C LEU A 151 19.31 -1.86 12.38
N PHE A 152 19.80 -1.69 13.61
CA PHE A 152 21.22 -1.51 13.88
C PHE A 152 22.04 -2.74 13.46
N VAL A 153 21.59 -3.95 13.83
CA VAL A 153 22.26 -5.21 13.46
C VAL A 153 22.23 -5.43 11.95
N ALA A 154 21.10 -5.16 11.28
CA ALA A 154 20.98 -5.26 9.83
C ALA A 154 21.91 -4.26 9.13
N GLY A 155 21.95 -3.01 9.61
CA GLY A 155 22.84 -1.95 9.09
C GLY A 155 24.32 -2.30 9.26
N LEU A 156 24.71 -2.79 10.44
CA LEU A 156 26.07 -3.23 10.72
C LEU A 156 26.47 -4.42 9.83
N SER A 157 25.58 -5.41 9.71
CA SER A 157 25.79 -6.59 8.86
C SER A 157 25.96 -6.21 7.40
N GLY A 158 25.10 -5.32 6.89
CA GLY A 158 25.23 -4.75 5.55
C GLY A 158 26.58 -4.05 5.39
N TRP A 159 26.93 -3.14 6.29
CA TRP A 159 28.22 -2.46 6.23
C TRP A 159 29.42 -3.41 6.24
N MET A 160 29.39 -4.46 7.07
CA MET A 160 30.44 -5.49 7.11
C MET A 160 30.53 -6.26 5.78
N ILE A 161 29.39 -6.65 5.20
CA ILE A 161 29.33 -7.31 3.89
C ILE A 161 29.89 -6.37 2.81
N PHE A 162 29.48 -5.10 2.80
CA PHE A 162 30.00 -4.11 1.86
C PHE A 162 31.52 -4.00 1.97
N ARG A 163 32.07 -3.89 3.18
CA ARG A 163 33.52 -3.80 3.40
C ARG A 163 34.24 -5.07 2.95
N PHE A 164 33.67 -6.24 3.21
CA PHE A 164 34.21 -7.52 2.75
C PHE A 164 34.23 -7.61 1.21
N LEU A 165 33.10 -7.29 0.57
CA LEU A 165 32.97 -7.27 -0.89
C LEU A 165 33.90 -6.23 -1.53
N HIS A 166 34.03 -5.05 -0.95
CA HIS A 166 34.93 -4.01 -1.48
C HIS A 166 36.40 -4.40 -1.37
N LYS A 167 36.80 -5.11 -0.29
CA LYS A 167 38.15 -5.66 -0.17
C LYS A 167 38.42 -6.78 -1.17
N ARG A 168 37.45 -7.66 -1.41
CA ARG A 168 37.62 -8.84 -2.27
C ARG A 168 37.41 -8.55 -3.75
N TYR A 169 36.53 -7.62 -4.07
CA TYR A 169 36.13 -7.21 -5.40
C TYR A 169 36.14 -5.68 -5.50
N PRO A 170 37.32 -5.04 -5.61
CA PRO A 170 37.41 -3.61 -5.80
C PRO A 170 36.55 -3.19 -7.00
N PRO A 171 35.66 -2.19 -6.86
CA PRO A 171 34.78 -1.80 -7.93
C PRO A 171 35.61 -1.28 -9.12
N ALA A 172 35.65 -2.07 -10.19
CA ALA A 172 36.23 -1.61 -11.44
C ALA A 172 35.45 -0.39 -11.94
N LEU A 173 36.15 0.62 -12.45
CA LEU A 173 35.55 1.78 -13.12
C LEU A 173 34.92 1.30 -14.44
N GLY A 174 33.70 0.77 -14.36
CA GLY A 174 32.95 0.41 -15.54
C GLY A 174 32.44 1.63 -16.30
N GLY A 175 32.04 1.38 -17.54
CA GLY A 175 31.41 2.39 -18.39
C GLY A 175 30.14 2.97 -17.78
N ILE A 176 29.68 4.08 -18.37
CA ILE A 176 28.41 4.70 -18.00
C ILE A 176 27.28 3.75 -18.41
N VAL A 177 26.43 3.41 -17.46
CA VAL A 177 25.20 2.66 -17.68
C VAL A 177 24.13 3.67 -17.97
N GLU A 178 23.62 3.69 -19.20
CA GLU A 178 22.42 4.46 -19.46
C GLU A 178 21.28 3.94 -18.57
N PRO A 179 20.60 4.84 -17.84
CA PRO A 179 19.39 4.45 -17.14
C PRO A 179 18.38 3.99 -18.20
N TYR A 180 17.98 2.72 -18.16
CA TYR A 180 16.95 2.12 -19.04
C TYR A 180 15.55 2.72 -18.76
N LEU A 181 15.38 4.04 -18.88
CA LEU A 181 14.36 4.74 -18.10
C LEU A 181 13.97 6.10 -18.71
N GLY A 182 13.52 6.07 -19.96
CA GLY A 182 12.69 7.14 -20.49
C GLY A 182 11.29 6.61 -20.75
N ARG A 183 11.12 6.04 -21.94
CA ARG A 183 9.80 5.66 -22.47
C ARG A 183 9.16 4.46 -21.75
N SER A 184 9.94 3.47 -21.34
CA SER A 184 9.42 2.29 -20.65
C SER A 184 8.87 2.62 -19.26
N LEU A 185 9.55 3.50 -18.52
CA LEU A 185 9.09 3.92 -17.20
C LEU A 185 7.83 4.76 -17.31
N ILE A 186 7.78 5.71 -18.25
CA ILE A 186 6.59 6.51 -18.50
C ILE A 186 5.43 5.60 -18.93
N GLY A 187 5.67 4.65 -19.84
CA GLY A 187 4.65 3.68 -20.25
C GLY A 187 4.14 2.83 -19.09
N LEU A 188 5.02 2.40 -18.18
CA LEU A 188 4.64 1.62 -17.01
C LEU A 188 3.92 2.46 -15.94
N LEU A 189 4.32 3.72 -15.78
CA LEU A 189 3.64 4.69 -14.93
C LEU A 189 2.21 4.92 -15.44
N MET A 190 2.06 5.20 -16.74
CA MET A 190 0.76 5.38 -17.38
C MET A 190 -0.10 4.11 -17.28
N LEU A 191 0.48 2.94 -17.51
CA LEU A 191 -0.23 1.67 -17.33
C LEU A 191 -0.72 1.49 -15.89
N THR A 192 0.15 1.75 -14.90
CA THR A 192 -0.22 1.63 -13.49
C THR A 192 -1.31 2.62 -13.11
N LEU A 193 -1.23 3.86 -13.61
CA LEU A 193 -2.25 4.89 -13.40
C LEU A 193 -3.60 4.49 -14.01
N LEU A 194 -3.60 3.99 -15.26
CA LEU A 194 -4.79 3.49 -15.92
C LEU A 194 -5.42 2.33 -15.15
N LEU A 195 -4.62 1.39 -14.67
CA LEU A 195 -5.11 0.28 -13.84
C LEU A 195 -5.71 0.79 -12.54
N VAL A 196 -5.06 1.72 -11.85
CA VAL A 196 -5.55 2.29 -10.59
C VAL A 196 -6.91 2.96 -10.75
N ILE A 197 -7.08 3.79 -11.79
CA ILE A 197 -8.34 4.51 -12.07
C ILE A 197 -9.48 3.54 -12.38
N ASN A 198 -9.21 2.47 -13.16
CA ASN A 198 -10.26 1.59 -13.64
C ASN A 198 -10.53 0.38 -12.72
N MET A 199 -9.60 0.02 -11.83
CA MET A 199 -9.71 -1.18 -10.99
C MET A 199 -11.00 -1.21 -10.14
N PRO A 200 -11.42 -0.12 -9.47
CA PRO A 200 -12.65 -0.13 -8.67
C PRO A 200 -13.89 -0.49 -9.48
N GLY A 201 -13.95 -0.05 -10.75
CA GLY A 201 -15.06 -0.35 -11.66
C GLY A 201 -15.01 -1.75 -12.27
N TRP A 202 -13.81 -2.37 -12.35
CA TRP A 202 -13.65 -3.72 -12.92
C TRP A 202 -13.81 -4.83 -11.89
N SER A 203 -13.27 -4.66 -10.68
CA SER A 203 -13.43 -5.61 -9.57
C SER A 203 -13.09 -4.94 -8.24
N ALA A 204 -14.10 -4.84 -7.37
CA ALA A 204 -13.92 -4.35 -6.01
C ALA A 204 -12.94 -5.23 -5.23
N ASP A 205 -13.01 -6.56 -5.37
CA ASP A 205 -12.17 -7.50 -4.63
C ASP A 205 -10.70 -7.42 -5.05
N SER A 206 -10.43 -7.28 -6.35
CA SER A 206 -9.08 -7.04 -6.86
C SER A 206 -8.52 -5.71 -6.36
N HIS A 207 -9.34 -4.65 -6.38
CA HIS A 207 -8.93 -3.33 -5.87
C HIS A 207 -8.60 -3.38 -4.36
N ASN A 208 -9.48 -3.98 -3.56
CA ASN A 208 -9.28 -4.12 -2.12
C ASN A 208 -8.07 -5.01 -1.80
N GLY A 209 -7.89 -6.09 -2.54
CA GLY A 209 -6.73 -6.95 -2.44
C GLY A 209 -5.43 -6.23 -2.78
N LEU A 210 -5.41 -5.44 -3.85
CA LEU A 210 -4.25 -4.66 -4.26
C LEU A 210 -3.88 -3.59 -3.23
N ASN A 211 -4.87 -2.95 -2.59
CA ASN A 211 -4.65 -2.00 -1.49
C ASN A 211 -4.05 -2.64 -0.23
N ARG A 212 -3.97 -3.98 -0.14
CA ARG A 212 -3.23 -4.68 0.91
C ARG A 212 -1.74 -4.90 0.55
N THR A 213 -1.33 -4.58 -0.67
CA THR A 213 0.06 -4.67 -1.14
C THR A 213 0.76 -3.31 -1.08
N LEU A 214 2.00 -3.30 -0.66
CA LEU A 214 2.79 -2.13 -0.34
C LEU A 214 3.04 -1.26 -1.56
N ALA A 215 3.47 -1.84 -2.68
CA ALA A 215 3.81 -1.07 -3.89
C ALA A 215 2.58 -0.38 -4.48
N TRP A 216 1.45 -1.10 -4.60
CA TRP A 216 0.19 -0.54 -5.07
C TRP A 216 -0.35 0.51 -4.11
N LYS A 217 -0.47 0.19 -2.81
CA LYS A 217 -0.95 1.14 -1.79
C LYS A 217 -0.10 2.42 -1.74
N SER A 218 1.22 2.28 -1.77
CA SER A 218 2.11 3.45 -1.77
C SER A 218 1.90 4.31 -3.02
N PHE A 219 1.69 3.66 -4.17
CA PHE A 219 1.41 4.36 -5.42
C PHE A 219 0.06 5.08 -5.36
N THR A 220 -1.02 4.42 -4.94
CA THR A 220 -2.35 5.03 -4.86
C THR A 220 -2.38 6.17 -3.85
N THR A 221 -1.82 6.01 -2.66
CA THR A 221 -1.73 7.09 -1.66
C THR A 221 -0.93 8.30 -2.17
N MET A 222 0.16 8.08 -2.89
CA MET A 222 0.93 9.18 -3.47
C MET A 222 0.17 9.86 -4.61
N ALA A 223 -0.46 9.09 -5.48
CA ALA A 223 -1.21 9.60 -6.62
C ALA A 223 -2.42 10.41 -6.15
N ASP A 224 -3.15 9.89 -5.17
CA ASP A 224 -4.27 10.55 -4.50
C ASP A 224 -3.86 11.91 -3.94
N LYS A 225 -2.81 11.94 -3.12
CA LYS A 225 -2.26 13.18 -2.55
C LYS A 225 -1.75 14.19 -3.60
N LEU A 226 -1.27 13.71 -4.75
CA LEU A 226 -0.85 14.59 -5.85
C LEU A 226 -2.03 15.16 -6.64
N THR A 227 -3.23 14.59 -6.48
CA THR A 227 -4.47 15.01 -7.15
C THR A 227 -5.47 15.72 -6.22
N ASP A 228 -5.17 15.80 -4.94
CA ASP A 228 -5.88 16.63 -3.94
C ASP A 228 -5.42 18.09 -4.11
N PHE A 229 -6.13 18.87 -4.93
CA PHE A 229 -5.69 20.23 -5.30
C PHE A 229 -6.19 21.32 -4.35
N ASP A 230 -7.29 21.10 -3.65
CA ASP A 230 -7.90 22.04 -2.71
C ASP A 230 -7.63 21.70 -1.24
N GLY A 231 -7.09 20.51 -0.96
CA GLY A 231 -6.53 20.13 0.33
C GLY A 231 -7.56 19.63 1.33
N ASP A 232 -8.70 19.11 0.88
CA ASP A 232 -9.73 18.53 1.74
C ASP A 232 -9.44 17.09 2.18
N GLY A 233 -8.41 16.47 1.59
CA GLY A 233 -7.96 15.12 1.90
C GLY A 233 -8.48 14.03 0.97
N TYR A 234 -9.21 14.39 -0.10
CA TYR A 234 -9.66 13.48 -1.15
C TYR A 234 -9.09 13.90 -2.51
N GLY A 235 -8.41 12.99 -3.19
CA GLY A 235 -7.98 13.19 -4.57
C GLY A 235 -8.83 12.42 -5.57
N LEU A 236 -8.48 12.56 -6.85
CA LEU A 236 -9.13 11.86 -7.97
C LEU A 236 -8.94 10.33 -7.94
N ILE A 237 -8.01 9.84 -7.11
CA ILE A 237 -7.57 8.43 -7.04
C ILE A 237 -7.92 7.80 -5.68
N ALA A 238 -8.60 8.56 -4.81
CA ALA A 238 -9.08 8.09 -3.53
C ALA A 238 -10.05 6.90 -3.69
N ARG A 239 -10.23 6.17 -2.58
CA ARG A 239 -11.25 5.11 -2.50
C ARG A 239 -12.66 5.66 -2.76
N MET A 240 -12.91 6.89 -2.34
CA MET A 240 -14.05 7.71 -2.72
C MET A 240 -13.45 8.88 -3.49
N PRO A 241 -13.46 8.86 -4.83
CA PRO A 241 -12.89 9.92 -5.64
C PRO A 241 -13.59 11.24 -5.36
N ASP A 242 -12.84 12.33 -5.41
CA ASP A 242 -13.41 13.67 -5.34
C ASP A 242 -13.96 14.12 -6.72
N ASP A 243 -15.25 14.44 -6.74
CA ASP A 243 -15.98 14.92 -7.91
C ASP A 243 -15.82 16.44 -8.13
N ALA A 244 -15.34 17.17 -7.12
CA ALA A 244 -15.14 18.62 -7.15
C ALA A 244 -13.72 19.02 -6.71
N PRO A 245 -12.67 18.61 -7.46
CA PRO A 245 -11.24 18.69 -7.09
C PRO A 245 -10.65 20.10 -6.93
N PHE A 246 -11.46 21.14 -6.95
CA PHE A 246 -11.05 22.54 -6.77
C PHE A 246 -11.99 23.29 -5.81
N ASP A 247 -12.84 22.59 -5.07
CA ASP A 247 -13.80 23.14 -4.11
C ASP A 247 -13.81 22.32 -2.81
N ALA A 248 -12.96 22.71 -1.86
CA ALA A 248 -12.76 22.01 -0.58
C ALA A 248 -14.00 21.91 0.33
N LYS A 249 -15.16 22.42 -0.09
CA LYS A 249 -16.44 22.22 0.60
C LYS A 249 -17.23 21.03 0.07
N ARG A 250 -16.86 20.54 -1.11
CA ARG A 250 -17.58 19.51 -1.84
C ARG A 250 -16.65 18.34 -2.02
N HIS A 251 -16.79 17.36 -1.14
CA HIS A 251 -15.90 16.22 -1.09
C HIS A 251 -16.60 15.05 -0.41
N PRO A 252 -16.15 13.80 -0.63
CA PRO A 252 -16.76 12.65 0.02
C PRO A 252 -16.86 12.82 1.54
N LEU A 253 -18.02 12.47 2.08
CA LEU A 253 -18.33 12.57 3.52
C LEU A 253 -18.29 14.01 4.09
N ALA A 254 -18.39 15.03 3.23
CA ALA A 254 -18.65 16.40 3.68
C ALA A 254 -19.97 16.47 4.46
N LEU A 255 -20.12 17.51 5.29
CA LEU A 255 -21.41 17.77 5.95
C LEU A 255 -22.25 18.63 5.02
N ASP A 256 -23.38 18.10 4.55
CA ASP A 256 -24.30 18.87 3.72
C ASP A 256 -24.86 20.10 4.44
N ILE A 257 -25.03 21.18 3.67
CA ILE A 257 -25.68 22.40 4.11
C ILE A 257 -27.14 22.36 3.66
N PRO A 258 -28.11 22.17 4.58
CA PRO A 258 -29.46 21.87 4.15
C PRO A 258 -30.13 22.95 3.31
N GLY A 259 -30.64 22.58 2.13
CA GLY A 259 -31.49 23.42 1.29
C GLY A 259 -30.74 24.48 0.50
N ASN A 260 -29.43 24.34 0.30
CA ASN A 260 -28.63 25.27 -0.50
C ASN A 260 -28.58 24.89 -2.00
N GLY A 261 -29.18 23.76 -2.39
CA GLY A 261 -29.21 23.24 -3.74
C GLY A 261 -27.93 22.53 -4.20
N ILE A 262 -27.00 22.26 -3.30
CA ILE A 262 -25.72 21.61 -3.57
C ILE A 262 -25.68 20.28 -2.82
N ASP A 263 -25.14 19.26 -3.48
CA ASP A 263 -24.76 18.00 -2.85
C ASP A 263 -23.27 18.14 -2.50
N GLU A 264 -22.97 18.34 -1.21
CA GLU A 264 -21.59 18.53 -0.75
C GLU A 264 -20.84 17.21 -0.67
N ASP A 265 -21.50 16.14 -0.20
CA ASP A 265 -20.84 14.85 0.01
C ASP A 265 -20.93 13.89 -1.18
N GLY A 266 -21.76 14.21 -2.18
CA GLY A 266 -22.03 13.41 -3.36
C GLY A 266 -23.01 12.25 -3.11
N PHE A 267 -23.66 12.21 -1.94
CA PHE A 267 -24.52 11.11 -1.52
C PHE A 267 -25.97 11.56 -1.32
N GLY A 268 -26.80 11.25 -2.31
CA GLY A 268 -28.26 11.34 -2.15
C GLY A 268 -28.85 12.73 -2.38
N GLY A 269 -28.06 13.69 -2.86
CA GLY A 269 -28.49 15.05 -3.19
C GLY A 269 -28.55 15.99 -1.98
N ASP A 270 -28.83 17.28 -2.24
CA ASP A 270 -28.97 18.31 -1.19
C ASP A 270 -29.87 17.85 -0.04
N LEU A 271 -29.34 17.94 1.18
CA LEU A 271 -30.00 17.52 2.39
C LEU A 271 -31.25 18.39 2.65
N ILE A 272 -32.42 17.76 2.58
CA ILE A 272 -33.69 18.39 2.95
C ILE A 272 -34.06 18.00 4.38
N LEU A 273 -34.08 18.98 5.29
CA LEU A 273 -34.58 18.76 6.64
C LEU A 273 -36.10 18.56 6.62
N LEU A 274 -36.54 17.31 6.77
CA LEU A 274 -37.94 16.99 7.01
C LEU A 274 -38.27 17.19 8.49
N PRO A 275 -39.44 17.76 8.82
CA PRO A 275 -39.88 17.82 10.20
C PRO A 275 -39.95 16.40 10.78
N PRO A 276 -39.49 16.17 12.03
CA PRO A 276 -39.64 14.89 12.67
C PRO A 276 -41.12 14.49 12.65
N SER A 277 -41.42 13.24 12.32
CA SER A 277 -42.79 12.76 12.35
C SER A 277 -43.33 12.89 13.78
N ASP A 278 -44.41 13.65 13.97
CA ASP A 278 -45.11 13.79 15.26
C ASP A 278 -45.61 12.43 15.81
N VAL A 279 -45.61 11.41 14.97
CA VAL A 279 -46.01 10.06 15.32
C VAL A 279 -44.74 9.22 15.51
N ALA A 280 -44.21 9.22 16.73
CA ALA A 280 -43.36 8.12 17.14
C ALA A 280 -44.15 6.82 16.89
N PRO A 281 -43.63 5.84 16.12
CA PRO A 281 -44.30 4.57 16.00
C PRO A 281 -44.38 3.99 17.41
N LYS A 282 -45.58 4.04 17.99
CA LYS A 282 -45.92 3.18 19.12
C LYS A 282 -45.99 1.77 18.55
N THR A 283 -44.83 1.15 18.36
CA THR A 283 -44.75 -0.31 18.26
C THR A 283 -45.16 -0.84 19.63
N LEU A 284 -46.47 -0.87 19.87
CA LEU A 284 -47.07 -1.52 21.00
C LEU A 284 -46.81 -3.01 20.80
N ILE A 285 -45.74 -3.50 21.42
CA ILE A 285 -45.48 -4.94 21.50
C ILE A 285 -46.62 -5.52 22.34
N THR A 286 -47.64 -6.04 21.66
CA THR A 286 -48.81 -6.68 22.26
C THR A 286 -48.61 -8.19 22.25
N GLY A 287 -48.97 -8.87 23.36
CA GLY A 287 -48.82 -10.33 23.51
C GLY A 287 -47.91 -10.76 24.67
N ASN A 288 -47.75 -12.07 24.85
CA ASN A 288 -46.77 -12.65 25.78
C ASN A 288 -45.38 -12.16 25.34
N LYS A 289 -44.73 -11.34 26.18
CA LYS A 289 -43.47 -10.63 25.88
C LYS A 289 -42.54 -11.51 25.02
N PRO A 290 -42.32 -11.20 23.73
CA PRO A 290 -41.39 -11.98 22.93
C PRO A 290 -40.01 -11.88 23.58
N ASN A 291 -39.35 -13.02 23.77
CA ASN A 291 -37.98 -13.03 24.26
C ASN A 291 -37.12 -12.25 23.26
N LEU A 292 -36.56 -11.12 23.69
CA LEU A 292 -35.59 -10.38 22.91
C LEU A 292 -34.26 -11.14 23.02
N ILE A 293 -33.87 -11.83 21.95
CA ILE A 293 -32.56 -12.44 21.84
C ILE A 293 -31.66 -11.42 21.14
N ILE A 294 -30.81 -10.75 21.91
CA ILE A 294 -29.74 -9.91 21.36
C ILE A 294 -28.53 -10.83 21.16
N ILE A 295 -28.22 -11.13 19.90
CA ILE A 295 -26.98 -11.83 19.56
C ILE A 295 -25.94 -10.74 19.28
N VAL A 296 -25.14 -10.43 20.30
CA VAL A 296 -23.94 -9.62 20.12
C VAL A 296 -22.85 -10.55 19.62
N MET A 297 -22.54 -10.49 18.34
CA MET A 297 -21.36 -11.16 17.81
C MET A 297 -20.14 -10.34 18.20
N GLU A 298 -19.56 -10.65 19.35
CA GLU A 298 -18.21 -10.23 19.67
C GLU A 298 -17.25 -11.09 18.83
N SER A 299 -16.23 -10.48 18.24
CA SER A 299 -15.21 -11.17 17.45
C SER A 299 -14.54 -12.26 18.30
N VAL A 300 -14.95 -13.51 18.11
CA VAL A 300 -14.34 -14.66 18.77
C VAL A 300 -12.91 -14.79 18.24
N ARG A 301 -11.92 -14.78 19.13
CA ARG A 301 -10.54 -14.99 18.73
C ARG A 301 -10.40 -16.41 18.15
N TYR A 302 -9.68 -16.53 17.04
CA TYR A 302 -9.44 -17.80 16.34
C TYR A 302 -8.73 -18.86 17.21
N ASP A 303 -8.04 -18.47 18.28
CA ASP A 303 -7.26 -19.37 19.14
C ASP A 303 -8.06 -20.11 20.22
N VAL A 304 -9.39 -20.02 20.20
CA VAL A 304 -10.28 -20.65 21.19
C VAL A 304 -11.15 -21.77 20.59
N ILE A 305 -10.82 -22.26 19.37
CA ILE A 305 -11.47 -23.42 18.71
C ILE A 305 -10.43 -24.51 18.43
#